data_AF-A0A842SD69-F1
#
_entry.id   AF-A0A842SD69-F1
#
_cell.length_a   1.000
_cell.length_b   1.000
_cell.length_c   1.000
_cell.angle_alpha   90.00
_cell.angle_beta   90.00
_cell.angle_gamma   90.00
#
_symmetry.space_group_name_H-M   'P 1'
#
loop_
_entity.id
_entity.type
_entity.pdbx_description
1 polymer ?
#
loop_
_entity_poly.entity_id
_entity_poly.type
_entity_poly.pdbx_seq_one_letter_code
_entity_poly.pdbx_strand_id
1 'polypeptide(L)'
;MNSWLNQKHYYVSDLPFLIGLFFLIIIPSKLLDLLSTYIALQVVYEVFLAILKIRFIIAVINTLPLLFFSIGFLLYYISLTEKYGFLDDKNNRDKIQRIIVLMIIVAQLIAILFAIHHSSIITITSFLVFPSLLMITWIFVFSHKNRKYPKIDSLLVSIGFSLYLLTALFRSIAHFIIEPIFYISFSEIFESITIFIIFMGLIRKSN
;
A
#
# COMPACT_ATOMS: atom_id res chain seq x y z
N MET A 1 -13.78 -18.16 3.87
CA MET A 1 -13.44 -18.33 2.44
C MET A 1 -14.66 -18.46 1.53
N ASN A 2 -15.66 -19.31 1.82
CA ASN A 2 -16.84 -19.49 0.95
C ASN A 2 -17.68 -18.23 0.67
N SER A 3 -17.69 -17.23 1.57
CA SER A 3 -18.41 -15.97 1.33
C SER A 3 -17.71 -15.02 0.34
N TRP A 4 -16.39 -15.17 0.15
CA TRP A 4 -15.59 -14.33 -0.76
C TRP A 4 -15.67 -14.85 -2.20
N LEU A 5 -15.67 -16.18 -2.36
CA LEU A 5 -15.81 -16.85 -3.67
C LEU A 5 -17.23 -16.83 -4.24
N ASN A 6 -18.24 -16.60 -3.41
CA ASN A 6 -19.66 -16.63 -3.81
C ASN A 6 -20.24 -15.23 -4.13
N GLN A 7 -19.40 -14.23 -4.44
CA GLN A 7 -19.90 -12.93 -4.88
C GLN A 7 -20.44 -13.02 -6.32
N LYS A 8 -21.73 -12.70 -6.51
CA LYS A 8 -22.40 -12.72 -7.84
C LYS A 8 -21.81 -11.71 -8.85
N HIS A 9 -21.18 -10.65 -8.35
CA HIS A 9 -20.47 -9.67 -9.16
C HIS A 9 -19.13 -9.36 -8.49
N TYR A 10 -18.04 -9.60 -9.20
CA TYR A 10 -16.72 -9.11 -8.83
C TYR A 10 -16.53 -7.78 -9.53
N TYR A 11 -16.73 -6.65 -8.84
CA TYR A 11 -16.26 -5.40 -9.42
C TYR A 11 -14.75 -5.34 -9.18
N VAL A 12 -13.99 -5.09 -10.24
CA VAL A 12 -12.53 -4.90 -10.17
C VAL A 12 -12.15 -3.73 -9.24
N SER A 13 -13.12 -2.86 -8.92
CA SER A 13 -13.04 -1.76 -7.96
C SER A 13 -13.54 -2.10 -6.54
N ASP A 14 -14.02 -3.31 -6.28
CA ASP A 14 -14.54 -3.67 -4.97
C ASP A 14 -13.42 -3.75 -3.94
N LEU A 15 -13.65 -3.12 -2.79
CA LEU A 15 -12.70 -3.06 -1.68
C LEU A 15 -12.16 -4.45 -1.27
N PRO A 16 -12.99 -5.50 -1.12
CA PRO A 16 -12.48 -6.85 -0.84
C PRO A 16 -11.57 -7.42 -1.93
N PHE A 17 -11.82 -7.14 -3.21
CA PHE A 17 -11.01 -7.62 -4.33
C PHE A 17 -9.65 -6.91 -4.37
N LEU A 18 -9.65 -5.58 -4.30
CA LEU A 18 -8.43 -4.76 -4.30
C LEU A 18 -7.53 -5.08 -3.10
N ILE A 19 -8.13 -5.36 -1.94
CA ILE A 19 -7.39 -5.77 -0.75
C ILE A 19 -6.87 -7.21 -0.90
N GLY A 20 -7.66 -8.14 -1.44
CA GLY A 20 -7.16 -9.49 -1.75
C GLY A 20 -5.96 -9.46 -2.72
N LEU A 21 -6.02 -8.58 -3.72
CA LEU A 21 -4.93 -8.36 -4.65
C LEU A 21 -3.70 -7.76 -3.95
N PHE A 22 -3.87 -6.82 -3.02
CA PHE A 22 -2.78 -6.32 -2.17
C PHE A 22 -2.07 -7.44 -1.39
N PHE A 23 -2.81 -8.39 -0.80
CA PHE A 23 -2.19 -9.53 -0.09
C PHE A 23 -1.47 -10.51 -1.02
N LEU A 24 -2.07 -10.83 -2.18
CA LEU A 24 -1.45 -11.71 -3.19
C LEU A 24 -0.15 -11.08 -3.73
N ILE A 25 -0.19 -9.76 -3.90
CA ILE A 25 0.88 -8.78 -4.04
C ILE A 25 2.09 -8.97 -3.10
N ILE A 26 1.78 -8.81 -1.81
CA ILE A 26 2.78 -8.61 -0.76
C ILE A 26 3.61 -9.85 -0.47
N ILE A 27 2.99 -11.03 -0.43
CA ILE A 27 3.66 -12.27 -0.02
C ILE A 27 4.93 -12.53 -0.84
N PRO A 28 4.91 -12.55 -2.20
CA PRO A 28 6.11 -12.75 -2.99
C PRO A 28 7.11 -11.60 -2.84
N SER A 29 6.65 -10.36 -2.65
CA SER A 29 7.56 -9.22 -2.42
C SER A 29 8.31 -9.32 -1.10
N LYS A 30 7.67 -9.83 -0.04
CA LYS A 30 8.31 -10.06 1.26
C LYS A 30 9.34 -11.17 1.21
N LEU A 31 9.07 -12.21 0.42
CA LEU A 31 10.03 -13.29 0.20
C LEU A 31 11.28 -12.77 -0.55
N LEU A 32 11.10 -11.84 -1.51
CA LEU A 32 12.21 -11.16 -2.17
C LEU A 32 13.04 -10.29 -1.20
N ASP A 33 12.41 -9.64 -0.22
CA ASP A 33 13.12 -8.84 0.80
C ASP A 33 14.11 -9.71 1.60
N LEU A 34 13.65 -10.87 2.05
CA LEU A 34 14.49 -11.84 2.76
C LEU A 34 15.60 -12.40 1.88
N LEU A 35 15.32 -12.69 0.60
CA LEU A 35 16.35 -13.18 -0.32
C LEU A 35 17.37 -12.10 -0.68
N SER A 36 16.96 -10.83 -0.76
CA SER A 36 17.83 -9.73 -1.17
C SER A 36 19.04 -9.55 -0.24
N THR A 37 18.88 -9.83 1.05
CA THR A 37 19.99 -9.76 2.03
C THR A 37 21.03 -10.85 1.80
N TYR A 38 20.62 -12.06 1.41
CA TYR A 38 21.54 -13.13 1.04
C TYR A 38 22.25 -12.84 -0.30
N ILE A 39 21.52 -12.33 -1.28
CA ILE A 39 22.07 -11.96 -2.59
C ILE A 39 23.10 -10.84 -2.46
N ALA A 40 22.86 -9.86 -1.59
CA ALA A 40 23.77 -8.73 -1.35
C ALA A 40 25.19 -9.17 -0.96
N LEU A 41 25.31 -10.32 -0.28
CA LEU A 41 26.60 -10.84 0.18
C LEU A 41 27.39 -11.57 -0.92
N GLN A 42 26.74 -11.96 -2.01
CA GLN A 42 27.32 -12.85 -3.03
C GLN A 42 27.55 -12.16 -4.39
N VAL A 43 27.02 -10.96 -4.58
CA VAL A 43 26.93 -10.32 -5.90
C VAL A 43 27.52 -8.90 -5.85
N VAL A 44 28.12 -8.46 -6.96
CA VAL A 44 28.64 -7.10 -7.13
C VAL A 44 27.52 -6.06 -6.97
N TYR A 45 27.86 -4.91 -6.39
CA TYR A 45 26.91 -3.87 -5.98
C TYR A 45 25.98 -3.40 -7.10
N GLU A 46 26.45 -3.28 -8.34
CA GLU A 46 25.64 -2.84 -9.49
C GLU A 46 24.52 -3.82 -9.81
N VAL A 47 24.82 -5.12 -9.77
CA VAL A 47 23.82 -6.18 -10.01
C VAL A 47 22.86 -6.26 -8.83
N PHE A 48 23.34 -6.11 -7.60
CA PHE A 48 22.49 -6.01 -6.41
C PHE A 48 21.52 -4.82 -6.52
N LEU A 49 22.01 -3.65 -6.94
CA LEU A 49 21.19 -2.45 -7.14
C LEU A 49 20.15 -2.66 -8.26
N ALA A 50 20.50 -3.36 -9.35
CA ALA A 50 19.54 -3.72 -10.40
C ALA A 50 18.42 -4.63 -9.88
N ILE A 51 18.76 -5.66 -9.09
CA ILE A 51 17.79 -6.55 -8.45
C ILE A 51 16.87 -5.77 -7.50
N LEU A 52 17.43 -4.85 -6.70
CA LEU A 52 16.66 -3.97 -5.83
C LEU A 52 15.69 -3.10 -6.63
N LYS A 53 16.13 -2.48 -7.73
CA LYS A 53 15.25 -1.67 -8.59
C LYS A 53 14.06 -2.48 -9.10
N ILE A 54 14.27 -3.72 -9.56
CA ILE A 54 13.19 -4.63 -9.96
C ILE A 54 12.23 -4.88 -8.79
N ARG A 55 12.76 -5.18 -7.60
CA ARG A 55 11.95 -5.37 -6.38
C ARG A 55 11.09 -4.15 -6.07
N PHE A 56 11.65 -2.95 -6.16
CA PHE A 56 10.91 -1.73 -5.88
C PHE A 56 9.89 -1.40 -6.96
N ILE A 57 10.14 -1.75 -8.22
CA ILE A 57 9.12 -1.67 -9.29
C ILE A 57 7.91 -2.58 -8.95
N ILE A 58 8.17 -3.81 -8.48
CA ILE A 58 7.10 -4.70 -8.01
C ILE A 58 6.37 -4.06 -6.83
N ALA A 59 7.09 -3.48 -5.87
CA ALA A 59 6.46 -2.79 -4.74
C ALA A 59 5.57 -1.62 -5.18
N VAL A 60 5.96 -0.84 -6.19
CA VAL A 60 5.11 0.21 -6.79
C VAL A 60 3.82 -0.40 -7.34
N ILE A 61 3.92 -1.50 -8.08
CA ILE A 61 2.73 -2.21 -8.61
C ILE A 61 1.81 -2.68 -7.47
N ASN A 62 2.37 -3.18 -6.37
CA ASN A 62 1.59 -3.62 -5.21
C ASN A 62 0.80 -2.48 -4.55
N THR A 63 1.28 -1.24 -4.68
CA THR A 63 0.59 -0.07 -4.12
C THR A 63 -0.51 0.47 -5.02
N LEU A 64 -0.60 0.01 -6.28
CA LEU A 64 -1.59 0.48 -7.25
C LEU A 64 -3.04 0.32 -6.76
N PRO A 65 -3.47 -0.82 -6.17
CA PRO A 65 -4.83 -0.96 -5.66
C PRO A 65 -5.15 0.05 -4.56
N LEU A 66 -4.18 0.28 -3.68
CA LEU A 66 -4.29 1.21 -2.56
C LEU A 66 -4.37 2.67 -3.05
N LEU A 67 -3.50 3.05 -3.99
CA LEU A 67 -3.49 4.38 -4.62
C LEU A 67 -4.77 4.64 -5.40
N PHE A 68 -5.23 3.66 -6.17
CA PHE A 68 -6.48 3.76 -6.90
C PHE A 68 -7.63 4.03 -5.95
N PHE A 69 -7.76 3.24 -4.88
CA PHE A 69 -8.83 3.41 -3.90
C PHE A 69 -8.76 4.76 -3.16
N SER A 70 -7.58 5.15 -2.69
CA SER A 70 -7.39 6.39 -1.92
C SER A 70 -7.73 7.63 -2.74
N ILE A 71 -7.28 7.70 -4.00
CA ILE A 71 -7.56 8.82 -4.91
C ILE A 71 -9.03 8.83 -5.31
N GLY A 72 -9.63 7.67 -5.58
CA GLY A 72 -11.04 7.57 -5.91
C GLY A 72 -11.93 8.11 -4.79
N PHE A 73 -11.61 7.77 -3.55
CA PHE A 73 -12.32 8.28 -2.38
C PHE A 73 -12.11 9.79 -2.19
N LEU A 74 -10.88 10.27 -2.38
CA LEU A 74 -10.57 11.70 -2.29
C LEU A 74 -11.38 12.50 -3.31
N LEU A 75 -11.42 12.06 -4.57
CA LEU A 75 -12.18 12.72 -5.62
C LEU A 75 -13.69 12.67 -5.36
N TYR A 76 -14.19 11.56 -4.83
CA TYR A 76 -15.59 11.44 -4.41
C TYR A 76 -15.92 12.42 -3.26
N TYR A 77 -15.03 12.56 -2.29
CA TYR A 77 -15.22 13.51 -1.20
C TYR A 77 -15.21 14.96 -1.72
N ILE A 78 -14.31 15.29 -2.65
CA ILE A 78 -14.28 16.62 -3.28
C ILE A 78 -15.56 16.88 -4.08
N SER A 79 -16.11 15.87 -4.78
CA SER A 79 -17.36 16.04 -5.54
C SER A 79 -18.55 16.37 -4.65
N LEU A 80 -18.57 15.93 -3.38
CA LEU A 80 -19.61 16.31 -2.42
C LEU A 80 -19.59 17.80 -2.05
N THR A 81 -18.54 18.53 -2.42
CA THR A 81 -18.45 19.97 -2.18
C THR A 81 -19.00 20.72 -3.41
N GLU A 82 -20.02 21.57 -3.22
CA GLU A 82 -20.74 22.29 -4.31
C GLU A 82 -19.84 23.04 -5.31
N LYS A 83 -18.59 23.33 -4.92
CA LYS A 83 -17.59 24.03 -5.73
C LYS A 83 -17.05 23.22 -6.93
N TYR A 84 -17.22 21.90 -6.96
CA TYR A 84 -16.57 21.02 -7.95
C TYR A 84 -17.55 20.12 -8.72
N GLY A 85 -18.62 20.68 -9.28
CA GLY A 85 -19.67 19.94 -10.00
C GLY A 85 -19.21 19.12 -11.23
N PHE A 86 -18.00 19.36 -11.78
CA PHE A 86 -17.46 18.51 -12.86
C PHE A 86 -17.03 17.12 -12.37
N LEU A 87 -16.83 16.94 -11.05
CA LEU A 87 -16.50 15.65 -10.43
C LEU A 87 -17.74 14.84 -10.01
N ASP A 88 -18.94 15.41 -10.15
CA ASP A 88 -20.20 14.70 -9.89
C ASP A 88 -20.43 13.59 -10.92
N ASP A 89 -20.06 13.85 -12.18
CA ASP A 89 -20.08 12.83 -13.22
C ASP A 89 -19.03 11.74 -12.91
N LYS A 90 -19.53 10.53 -12.67
CA LYS A 90 -18.73 9.33 -12.41
C LYS A 90 -17.69 9.10 -13.50
N ASN A 91 -18.04 9.31 -14.77
CA ASN A 91 -17.11 9.05 -15.88
C ASN A 91 -15.92 10.01 -15.86
N ASN A 92 -16.17 11.29 -15.56
CA ASN A 92 -15.11 12.29 -15.42
C ASN A 92 -14.23 12.01 -14.21
N ARG A 93 -14.84 11.63 -13.08
CA ARG A 93 -14.10 11.27 -11.87
C ARG A 93 -13.19 10.06 -12.10
N ASP A 94 -13.70 8.99 -12.71
CA ASP A 94 -12.93 7.78 -12.99
C ASP A 94 -11.78 8.05 -13.98
N LYS A 95 -12.00 8.94 -14.97
CA LYS A 95 -10.96 9.38 -15.91
C LYS A 95 -9.86 10.16 -15.20
N ILE A 96 -10.22 11.13 -14.36
CA ILE A 96 -9.27 11.93 -13.57
C ILE A 96 -8.50 11.04 -12.60
N GLN A 97 -9.18 10.13 -11.90
CA GLN A 97 -8.57 9.15 -10.99
C GLN A 97 -7.48 8.35 -11.71
N ARG A 98 -7.78 7.78 -12.88
CA ARG A 98 -6.80 7.02 -13.68
C ARG A 98 -5.61 7.87 -14.07
N ILE A 99 -5.82 9.12 -14.50
CA ILE A 99 -4.75 10.05 -14.88
C ILE A 99 -3.84 10.34 -13.68
N ILE A 100 -4.41 10.65 -12.51
CA ILE A 100 -3.64 10.94 -11.29
C ILE A 100 -2.84 9.69 -10.86
N VAL A 101 -3.47 8.52 -10.83
CA VAL A 101 -2.79 7.25 -10.49
C VAL A 101 -1.65 6.98 -11.46
N LEU A 102 -1.87 7.13 -12.77
CA LEU A 102 -0.85 6.93 -13.80
C LEU A 102 0.32 7.90 -13.62
N MET A 103 0.06 9.19 -13.40
CA MET A 103 1.12 10.19 -13.15
C MET A 103 1.96 9.83 -11.94
N ILE A 104 1.32 9.40 -10.84
CA ILE A 104 2.00 8.99 -9.61
C ILE A 104 2.88 7.75 -9.85
N ILE A 105 2.40 6.76 -10.62
CA ILE A 105 3.17 5.55 -10.95
C ILE A 105 4.36 5.89 -11.85
N VAL A 106 4.15 6.70 -12.89
CA VAL A 106 5.23 7.09 -13.80
C VAL A 106 6.31 7.87 -13.05
N ALA A 107 5.91 8.81 -12.19
CA ALA A 107 6.85 9.56 -11.35
C ALA A 107 7.67 8.62 -10.43
N GLN A 108 7.05 7.59 -9.86
CA GLN A 108 7.74 6.57 -9.05
C GLN A 108 8.77 5.79 -9.84
N LEU A 109 8.37 5.27 -10.99
CA LEU A 109 9.24 4.46 -11.82
C LEU A 109 10.47 5.27 -12.26
N ILE A 110 10.26 6.53 -12.65
CA ILE A 110 11.36 7.45 -12.96
C ILE A 110 12.26 7.62 -11.73
N ALA A 111 11.70 7.93 -10.56
CA ALA A 111 12.48 8.15 -9.34
C ALA A 111 13.32 6.91 -8.94
N ILE A 112 12.77 5.69 -9.08
CA ILE A 112 13.48 4.43 -8.81
C ILE A 112 14.60 4.18 -9.83
N LEU A 113 14.35 4.45 -11.12
CA LEU A 113 15.36 4.26 -12.18
C LEU A 113 16.56 5.19 -11.99
N PHE A 114 16.33 6.44 -11.61
CA PHE A 114 17.38 7.44 -11.36
C PHE A 114 18.06 7.32 -9.99
N ALA A 115 17.56 6.48 -9.09
CA ALA A 115 18.20 6.29 -7.81
C ALA A 115 19.57 5.59 -7.95
N ILE A 116 20.59 6.25 -7.42
CA ILE A 116 22.00 5.81 -7.46
C ILE A 116 22.34 4.93 -6.26
N HIS A 117 21.69 5.19 -5.12
CA HIS A 117 21.97 4.51 -3.85
C HIS A 117 20.74 3.79 -3.31
N HIS A 118 20.97 2.68 -2.60
CA HIS A 118 19.93 1.92 -1.91
C HIS A 118 19.09 2.77 -0.95
N SER A 119 19.74 3.65 -0.18
CA SER A 119 19.08 4.57 0.76
C SER A 119 18.09 5.51 0.06
N SER A 120 18.46 6.04 -1.11
CA SER A 120 17.57 6.90 -1.89
C SER A 120 16.30 6.16 -2.31
N ILE A 121 16.41 4.89 -2.70
CA ILE A 121 15.24 4.08 -3.11
C ILE A 121 14.29 3.86 -1.92
N ILE A 122 14.83 3.55 -0.74
CA ILE A 122 14.03 3.36 0.49
C ILE A 122 13.27 4.65 0.85
N THR A 123 13.94 5.79 0.81
CA THR A 123 13.34 7.08 1.19
C THR A 123 12.23 7.49 0.20
N ILE A 124 12.49 7.39 -1.10
CA ILE A 124 11.51 7.72 -2.16
C ILE A 124 10.24 6.88 -2.00
N THR A 125 10.41 5.58 -1.80
CA THR A 125 9.27 4.65 -1.70
C THR A 125 8.48 4.82 -0.40
N SER A 126 9.16 5.05 0.73
CA SER A 126 8.51 5.31 2.02
C SER A 126 7.67 6.59 1.98
N PHE A 127 8.21 7.67 1.42
CA PHE A 127 7.49 8.95 1.33
C PHE A 127 6.23 8.85 0.46
N LEU A 128 6.25 7.97 -0.54
CA LEU A 128 5.16 7.86 -1.48
C LEU A 128 4.05 6.93 -1.02
N VAL A 129 4.39 5.86 -0.31
CA VAL A 129 3.40 4.96 0.31
C VAL A 129 2.70 5.66 1.49
N PHE A 130 3.33 6.68 2.09
CA PHE A 130 2.79 7.37 3.25
C PHE A 130 1.40 8.00 3.03
N PRO A 131 1.15 8.82 1.99
CA PRO A 131 -0.19 9.37 1.73
C PRO A 131 -1.27 8.31 1.51
N SER A 132 -0.95 7.20 0.83
CA SER A 132 -1.93 6.15 0.54
C SER A 132 -2.34 5.40 1.81
N LEU A 133 -1.37 5.04 2.65
CA LEU A 133 -1.61 4.41 3.95
C LEU A 133 -2.39 5.31 4.91
N LEU A 134 -2.05 6.60 4.96
CA LEU A 134 -2.78 7.57 5.77
C LEU A 134 -4.24 7.66 5.35
N MET A 135 -4.49 7.77 4.04
CA MET A 135 -5.85 7.85 3.50
C MET A 135 -6.66 6.58 3.77
N ILE A 136 -6.07 5.39 3.57
CA ILE A 136 -6.73 4.12 3.85
C ILE A 136 -7.07 3.98 5.32
N THR A 137 -6.12 4.32 6.20
CA THR A 137 -6.34 4.33 7.65
C THR A 137 -7.54 5.21 7.99
N TRP A 138 -7.57 6.43 7.47
CA TRP A 138 -8.68 7.37 7.68
C TRP A 138 -10.01 6.83 7.15
N ILE A 139 -10.03 6.19 5.97
CA ILE A 139 -11.26 5.59 5.42
C ILE A 139 -11.80 4.50 6.34
N PHE A 140 -10.95 3.61 6.87
CA PHE A 140 -11.41 2.56 7.77
C PHE A 140 -11.85 3.09 9.15
N VAL A 141 -11.19 4.12 9.69
CA VAL A 141 -11.67 4.85 10.89
C VAL A 141 -13.06 5.44 10.63
N PHE A 142 -13.21 6.16 9.51
CA PHE A 142 -14.46 6.78 9.13
C PHE A 142 -15.56 5.74 8.92
N SER A 143 -15.22 4.61 8.29
CA SER A 143 -16.14 3.52 8.04
C SER A 143 -16.63 2.87 9.33
N HIS A 144 -15.74 2.66 10.30
CA HIS A 144 -16.09 2.16 11.62
C HIS A 144 -17.03 3.14 12.35
N LYS A 145 -16.68 4.43 12.38
CA LYS A 145 -17.51 5.46 13.03
C LYS A 145 -18.92 5.54 12.44
N ASN A 146 -19.07 5.31 11.13
CA ASN A 146 -20.34 5.38 10.42
C ASN A 146 -21.01 4.02 10.17
N ARG A 147 -20.47 2.92 10.73
CA ARG A 147 -20.95 1.54 10.52
C ARG A 147 -21.11 1.15 9.05
N LYS A 148 -20.29 1.72 8.17
CA LYS A 148 -20.24 1.34 6.76
C LYS A 148 -19.35 0.08 6.66
N TYR A 149 -19.84 -0.96 5.98
CA TYR A 149 -19.25 -2.31 5.89
C TYR A 149 -19.40 -3.22 7.13
N PRO A 150 -20.63 -3.70 7.44
CA PRO A 150 -20.85 -4.66 8.55
C PRO A 150 -20.19 -6.04 8.31
N LYS A 151 -19.71 -6.30 7.09
CA LYS A 151 -19.09 -7.58 6.73
C LYS A 151 -17.64 -7.72 7.19
N ILE A 152 -16.98 -6.62 7.55
CA ILE A 152 -15.57 -6.58 7.97
C ILE A 152 -15.43 -5.81 9.29
N ASP A 153 -14.47 -6.19 10.11
CA ASP A 153 -14.10 -5.44 11.31
C ASP A 153 -13.23 -4.23 10.94
N SER A 154 -13.91 -3.14 10.57
CA SER A 154 -13.26 -1.91 10.10
C SER A 154 -12.32 -1.28 11.13
N LEU A 155 -12.55 -1.51 12.43
CA LEU A 155 -11.67 -1.02 13.49
C LEU A 155 -10.33 -1.76 13.46
N LEU A 156 -10.39 -3.09 13.41
CA LEU A 156 -9.19 -3.91 13.41
C LEU A 156 -8.36 -3.69 12.15
N VAL A 157 -9.02 -3.53 11.00
CA VAL A 157 -8.35 -3.14 9.73
C VAL A 157 -7.69 -1.76 9.85
N SER A 158 -8.36 -0.79 10.46
CA SER A 158 -7.80 0.56 10.69
C SER A 158 -6.57 0.52 11.59
N ILE A 159 -6.60 -0.25 12.68
CA ILE A 159 -5.44 -0.44 13.57
C ILE A 159 -4.29 -1.07 12.80
N GLY A 160 -4.57 -2.10 12.00
CA GLY A 160 -3.57 -2.77 11.17
C GLY A 160 -2.88 -1.81 10.19
N PHE A 161 -3.64 -1.00 9.45
CA PHE A 161 -3.05 0.01 8.55
C PHE A 161 -2.36 1.15 9.28
N SER A 162 -2.82 1.54 10.48
CA SER A 162 -2.13 2.53 11.34
C SER A 162 -0.77 2.01 11.79
N LEU A 163 -0.70 0.76 12.24
CA LEU A 163 0.57 0.13 12.59
C LEU A 163 1.46 0.03 11.35
N TYR A 164 0.90 -0.33 10.19
CA TYR A 164 1.66 -0.44 8.95
C TYR A 164 2.28 0.91 8.54
N LEU A 165 1.53 2.00 8.69
CA LEU A 165 2.01 3.38 8.51
C LEU A 165 3.17 3.70 9.47
N LEU A 166 3.07 3.31 10.74
CA LEU A 166 4.13 3.51 11.73
C LEU A 166 5.40 2.73 11.37
N THR A 167 5.28 1.48 10.89
CA THR A 167 6.44 0.72 10.39
C THR A 167 7.09 1.36 9.18
N ALA A 168 6.31 1.91 8.25
CA ALA A 168 6.85 2.61 7.08
C ALA A 168 7.65 3.85 7.49
N LEU A 169 7.14 4.63 8.46
CA LEU A 169 7.86 5.76 9.04
C LEU A 169 9.12 5.30 9.78
N PHE A 170 9.00 4.25 10.60
CA PHE A 170 10.13 3.68 11.32
C PHE A 170 11.23 3.26 10.35
N ARG A 171 10.94 2.55 9.27
CA ARG A 171 11.96 2.16 8.28
C ARG A 171 12.65 3.37 7.64
N SER A 172 11.88 4.41 7.32
CA SER A 172 12.41 5.65 6.75
C SER A 172 13.35 6.39 7.71
N ILE A 173 13.10 6.35 9.02
CA ILE A 173 13.93 7.05 10.02
C ILE A 173 15.08 6.15 10.51
N ALA A 174 14.80 4.87 10.77
CA ALA A 174 15.71 3.93 11.40
C ALA A 174 16.97 3.66 10.58
N HIS A 175 16.90 3.77 9.25
CA HIS A 175 18.07 3.57 8.41
C HIS A 175 19.19 4.60 8.63
N PHE A 176 18.89 5.73 9.29
CA PHE A 176 19.88 6.73 9.67
C PHE A 176 20.53 6.48 11.04
N ILE A 177 19.90 5.67 11.91
CA ILE A 177 20.24 5.58 13.33
C ILE A 177 20.72 4.17 13.70
N ILE A 178 20.12 3.15 13.10
CA ILE A 178 20.30 1.74 13.46
C ILE A 178 21.04 1.04 12.32
N GLU A 179 21.88 0.07 12.65
CA GLU A 179 22.57 -0.75 11.66
C GLU A 179 21.59 -1.47 10.71
N PRO A 180 21.96 -1.64 9.42
CA PRO A 180 21.11 -2.22 8.38
C PRO A 180 20.40 -3.51 8.78
N ILE A 181 21.14 -4.47 9.33
CA ILE A 181 20.62 -5.81 9.64
C ILE A 181 19.52 -5.72 10.70
N PHE A 182 19.71 -4.91 11.74
CA PHE A 182 18.77 -4.80 12.84
C PHE A 182 17.47 -4.10 12.43
N TYR A 183 17.54 -2.92 11.80
CA TYR A 183 16.29 -2.22 11.46
C TYR A 183 15.50 -2.92 10.36
N ILE A 184 16.17 -3.59 9.41
CA ILE A 184 15.50 -4.41 8.39
C ILE A 184 14.75 -5.53 9.08
N SER A 185 15.42 -6.29 9.94
CA SER A 185 14.81 -7.44 10.65
C SER A 185 13.62 -7.01 11.51
N PHE A 186 13.75 -5.94 12.31
CA PHE A 186 12.64 -5.41 13.10
C PHE A 186 11.49 -4.95 12.23
N SER A 187 11.77 -4.21 11.15
CA SER A 187 10.72 -3.74 10.23
C SER A 187 9.97 -4.90 9.60
N GLU A 188 10.66 -5.96 9.17
CA GLU A 188 10.01 -7.14 8.58
C GLU A 188 9.10 -7.88 9.58
N ILE A 189 9.54 -8.02 10.84
CA ILE A 189 8.73 -8.64 11.90
C ILE A 189 7.48 -7.82 12.15
N PHE A 190 7.63 -6.51 12.36
CA PHE A 190 6.49 -5.64 12.62
C PHE A 190 5.53 -5.62 11.42
N GLU A 191 6.03 -5.46 10.19
CA GLU A 191 5.17 -5.46 9.00
C GLU A 191 4.40 -6.77 8.86
N SER A 192 5.04 -7.91 9.12
CA SER A 192 4.36 -9.23 9.11
C SER A 192 3.21 -9.28 10.13
N ILE A 193 3.43 -8.77 11.34
CA ILE A 193 2.39 -8.66 12.37
C ILE A 193 1.26 -7.73 11.89
N THR A 194 1.59 -6.57 11.29
CA THR A 194 0.56 -5.65 10.79
C THR A 194 -0.28 -6.26 9.67
N ILE A 195 0.35 -6.98 8.74
CA ILE A 195 -0.32 -7.68 7.64
C ILE A 195 -1.28 -8.73 8.22
N PHE A 196 -0.85 -9.47 9.23
CA PHE A 196 -1.68 -10.44 9.93
C PHE A 196 -2.88 -9.80 10.62
N ILE A 197 -2.70 -8.65 11.29
CA ILE A 197 -3.79 -7.88 11.90
C ILE A 197 -4.78 -7.43 10.83
N ILE A 198 -4.32 -6.82 9.73
CA ILE A 198 -5.19 -6.40 8.63
C ILE A 198 -5.99 -7.59 8.10
N PHE A 199 -5.34 -8.73 7.87
CA PHE A 199 -5.97 -9.96 7.39
C PHE A 199 -7.07 -10.45 8.33
N MET A 200 -6.80 -10.49 9.64
CA MET A 200 -7.79 -10.87 10.65
C MET A 200 -9.00 -9.93 10.64
N GLY A 201 -8.79 -8.63 10.44
CA GLY A 201 -9.87 -7.64 10.40
C GLY A 201 -10.78 -7.79 9.19
N LEU A 202 -10.25 -8.30 8.09
CA LEU A 202 -11.01 -8.55 6.86
C LEU A 202 -11.83 -9.84 6.92
N ILE A 203 -11.36 -10.84 7.68
CA ILE A 203 -12.05 -12.13 7.83
C ILE A 203 -13.07 -12.09 8.97
N ARG A 204 -12.77 -11.35 10.04
CA ARG A 204 -13.66 -11.23 11.20
C ARG A 204 -14.86 -10.37 10.83
N LYS A 205 -16.06 -10.90 11.09
CA LYS A 205 -17.30 -10.16 10.92
C LYS A 205 -17.40 -9.10 12.03
N SER A 206 -17.84 -7.89 11.69
CA SER A 206 -18.14 -6.88 12.72
C SER A 206 -19.28 -7.38 13.60
N ASN A 207 -19.07 -7.33 14.92
CA ASN A 207 -20.16 -7.42 15.89
C ASN A 207 -20.95 -6.10 15.91
#